data_AF-A0A1E2WLZ5-F1
#
_entry.id   AF-A0A1E2WLZ5-F1
#
_cell.length_a   1.000
_cell.length_b   1.000
_cell.length_c   1.000
_cell.angle_alpha   90.00
_cell.angle_beta   90.00
_cell.angle_gamma   90.00
#
_symmetry.space_group_name_H-M   'P 1'
#
loop_
_entity.id
_entity.type
_entity.pdbx_description
1 polymer ?
#
loop_
_entity_poly.entity_id
_entity_poly.type
_entity_poly.pdbx_seq_one_letter_code
_entity_poly.pdbx_strand_id
1 'polypeptide(L)' 'MSNYQEILLQAQSLTPEEQIRLIEDLSSLIRQQVTMIPKPKHSILELRGLGKEIWNGIDAQEYVNQERDSWNG' A
#
# COMPACT_ATOMS: atom_id res chain seq x y z
N MET A 1 -32.52 1.64 15.85
CA MET A 1 -31.22 2.19 15.43
C MET A 1 -30.25 2.12 16.61
N SER A 2 -29.91 0.91 17.06
CA SER A 2 -29.28 0.70 18.38
C SER A 2 -28.10 -0.28 18.38
N ASN A 3 -27.80 -0.90 17.22
CA ASN A 3 -26.91 -2.07 17.16
C ASN A 3 -25.47 -1.78 17.65
N TYR A 4 -24.92 -0.60 17.37
CA TYR A 4 -23.54 -0.29 17.75
C TYR A 4 -23.36 -0.13 19.26
N GLN A 5 -24.27 0.58 19.93
CA GLN A 5 -24.19 0.83 21.37
C GLN A 5 -24.43 -0.46 22.17
N GLU A 6 -25.33 -1.33 21.70
CA GLU A 6 -25.57 -2.64 22.31
C GLU A 6 -24.34 -3.55 22.21
N ILE A 7 -23.68 -3.59 21.05
CA ILE A 7 -22.44 -4.36 20.84
C ILE A 7 -21.30 -3.80 21.69
N LEU A 8 -21.19 -2.47 21.82
CA LEU A 8 -20.17 -1.83 22.65
C LEU A 8 -20.33 -2.20 24.13
N LEU A 9 -21.57 -2.27 24.63
CA LEU A 9 -21.85 -2.69 26.00
C LEU A 9 -21.49 -4.16 26.22
N GLN A 10 -21.79 -5.03 25.26
CA GLN A 10 -21.41 -6.44 25.33
C GLN A 10 -19.89 -6.62 25.31
N ALA A 11 -19.19 -5.90 24.44
CA ALA A 11 -17.72 -5.93 24.39
C ALA A 11 -17.08 -5.46 25.70
N GLN A 12 -17.67 -4.47 26.37
CA GLN A 12 -17.20 -3.99 27.68
C GLN A 12 -17.42 -4.99 28.82
N SER A 13 -18.39 -5.90 28.68
CA SER A 13 -18.64 -6.95 29.69
C SER A 13 -17.66 -8.13 29.64
N LEU A 14 -16.85 -8.22 28.57
CA LEU A 14 -15.81 -9.22 28.40
C LEU A 14 -14.61 -8.95 29.31
N THR A 15 -13.84 -10.01 29.61
CA THR A 15 -12.55 -9.86 30.29
C THR A 15 -11.53 -9.11 29.40
N PRO A 16 -10.47 -8.50 29.97
CA PRO A 16 -9.45 -7.82 29.17
C PRO A 16 -8.80 -8.72 28.11
N GLU A 17 -8.62 -10.00 28.38
CA GLU A 17 -8.05 -10.97 27.44
C GLU A 17 -8.98 -11.23 26.25
N GLU A 18 -10.28 -11.38 26.52
CA GLU A 18 -11.32 -11.55 25.49
C GLU A 18 -11.50 -10.28 24.65
N GLN A 19 -11.38 -9.10 25.27
CA GLN A 19 -11.41 -7.82 24.54
C GLN A 19 -10.26 -7.70 23.56
N ILE A 20 -9.04 -8.06 23.97
CA ILE A 20 -7.86 -8.06 23.10
C ILE A 20 -8.06 -9.02 21.93
N ARG A 21 -8.55 -10.24 22.20
CA ARG A 21 -8.83 -11.23 21.17
C ARG A 21 -9.90 -10.75 20.18
N LEU A 22 -10.96 -10.12 20.68
CA LEU A 22 -12.01 -9.54 19.84
C LEU A 22 -11.45 -8.44 18.92
N ILE A 23 -10.55 -7.59 19.42
CA ILE A 23 -9.89 -6.56 18.62
C ILE A 23 -9.05 -7.19 17.50
N GLU A 24 -8.30 -8.26 17.79
CA GLU A 24 -7.50 -8.96 16.77
C GLU A 24 -8.38 -9.55 15.67
N ASP A 25 -9.45 -10.24 16.04
CA ASP A 25 -10.40 -10.86 15.12
C ASP A 25 -11.08 -9.81 14.23
N LEU A 26 -11.60 -8.73 14.84
CA LEU A 26 -12.22 -7.63 14.10
C LEU A 26 -11.22 -6.94 13.17
N SER A 27 -9.99 -6.72 13.63
CA SER A 27 -8.94 -6.11 12.82
C SER A 27 -8.56 -6.98 11.62
N SER A 28 -8.49 -8.31 11.82
CA SER A 28 -8.22 -9.27 10.74
C SER A 28 -9.35 -9.26 9.70
N LEU A 29 -10.60 -9.27 10.15
CA LEU A 29 -11.79 -9.26 9.31
C LEU A 29 -11.92 -7.97 8.49
N ILE A 30 -11.61 -6.81 9.09
CA ILE A 30 -11.55 -5.52 8.38
C ILE A 30 -10.41 -5.54 7.34
N ARG A 31 -9.22 -6.01 7.71
CA ARG A 31 -8.09 -6.11 6.77
C ARG A 31 -8.45 -6.97 5.56
N GLN A 32 -9.09 -8.12 5.77
CA GLN A 32 -9.54 -9.00 4.69
C GLN A 32 -10.53 -8.29 3.74
N GLN A 33 -11.51 -7.57 4.29
CA GLN A 33 -12.46 -6.77 3.50
C GLN A 33 -11.77 -5.63 2.74
N VAL A 34 -10.80 -4.96 3.35
CA VAL A 34 -10.04 -3.88 2.71
C VAL A 34 -9.10 -4.44 1.64
N THR A 35 -8.53 -5.64 1.82
CA THR A 35 -7.75 -6.32 0.77
C THR A 35 -8.60 -6.84 -0.39
N MET A 36 -9.91 -6.99 -0.18
CA MET A 36 -10.87 -7.27 -1.26
C MET A 36 -11.23 -6.03 -2.07
N ILE A 37 -10.88 -4.82 -1.61
CA ILE A 37 -10.93 -3.63 -2.47
C ILE A 37 -9.83 -3.84 -3.51
N PRO A 38 -10.17 -4.04 -4.80
CA PRO A 38 -9.15 -4.22 -5.82
C PRO A 38 -8.24 -3.00 -5.77
N LYS A 39 -6.95 -3.24 -5.50
CA LYS A 39 -5.95 -2.17 -5.62
C LYS A 39 -6.16 -1.53 -7.00
N PRO A 40 -6.21 -0.20 -7.09
CA PRO A 40 -6.35 0.46 -8.38
C PRO A 40 -5.28 -0.11 -9.30
N LYS A 41 -5.69 -0.53 -10.50
CA LYS A 41 -4.74 -1.00 -11.50
C LYS A 41 -3.89 0.21 -11.88
N HIS A 42 -2.68 0.25 -11.33
CA HIS A 42 -1.73 1.29 -11.66
C HIS A 42 -1.25 1.12 -13.10
N SER A 43 -1.16 2.23 -13.82
CA SER A 43 -0.60 2.27 -15.15
C SER A 43 0.85 2.70 -15.05
N ILE A 44 1.74 2.05 -15.81
CA ILE A 44 3.15 2.49 -15.89
C ILE A 44 3.28 3.95 -16.37
N LEU A 45 2.24 4.48 -17.03
CA LEU A 45 2.16 5.88 -17.45
C LEU A 45 2.10 6.87 -16.28
N GLU A 46 1.73 6.44 -15.08
CA GLU A 46 1.77 7.27 -13.87
C GLU A 46 3.21 7.71 -13.52
N LEU A 47 4.22 6.97 -14.00
CA LEU A 47 5.63 7.31 -13.79
C LEU A 47 6.18 8.28 -14.86
N ARG A 48 5.39 8.62 -15.88
CA ARG A 48 5.83 9.48 -16.99
C ARG A 48 6.24 10.86 -16.46
N GLY A 49 7.50 11.23 -16.72
CA GLY A 49 8.02 12.56 -16.42
C GLY A 49 8.63 12.73 -15.04
N LEU A 50 8.51 11.74 -14.14
CA LEU A 50 9.12 11.79 -12.80
C LEU A 50 10.66 11.94 -12.85
N GLY A 51 11.31 11.48 -13.92
CA GLY A 51 12.75 11.62 -14.11
C GLY A 51 13.20 12.89 -14.85
N LYS A 52 12.30 13.73 -15.34
CA LYS A 52 12.65 14.81 -16.30
C LYS A 52 13.77 15.73 -15.78
N GLU A 53 13.69 16.12 -14.51
CA GLU A 53 14.68 17.02 -13.90
C GLU A 53 16.02 16.33 -13.66
N ILE A 54 16.01 15.01 -13.40
CA ILE A 54 17.20 14.19 -13.20
C ILE A 54 17.96 14.01 -14.54
N TRP A 55 17.22 13.82 -15.62
CA TRP A 55 17.77 13.66 -16.98
C TRP A 55 18.05 15.00 -17.68
N ASN A 56 17.81 16.13 -17.02
CA ASN A 56 17.99 17.44 -17.64
C ASN A 56 19.49 17.72 -17.87
N GLY A 57 19.85 18.02 -19.12
CA GLY A 57 21.24 18.28 -19.51
C GLY A 57 22.10 17.01 -19.71
N ILE A 58 21.52 15.81 -19.56
CA ILE A 58 22.18 14.56 -19.94
C ILE A 58 21.87 14.28 -21.41
N ASP A 59 22.90 14.13 -22.24
CA ASP A 59 22.71 13.67 -23.61
C ASP A 59 22.33 12.18 -23.60
N ALA A 60 21.15 11.88 -24.15
CA ALA A 60 20.59 10.53 -24.11
C ALA A 60 21.45 9.52 -24.88
N GLN A 61 22.10 9.96 -25.97
CA GLN A 61 22.90 9.07 -26.81
C GLN A 61 24.24 8.78 -26.17
N GLU A 62 24.88 9.79 -25.56
CA GLU A 62 26.11 9.65 -24.81
C GLU A 62 25.94 8.71 -23.62
N TYR A 63 24.88 8.91 -22.82
CA TYR A 63 24.58 8.04 -21.67
C TYR A 63 24.40 6.57 -22.08
N VAL A 64 23.64 6.32 -23.15
CA VAL A 64 23.44 4.95 -23.67
C VAL A 64 24.74 4.33 -24.19
N ASN A 65 25.63 5.12 -24.78
CA ASN A 65 26.91 4.62 -25.23
C ASN A 65 27.82 4.23 -24.05
N GLN A 66 27.88 5.07 -23.00
CA GLN A 66 28.62 4.76 -21.77
C GLN A 66 28.11 3.49 -21.09
N GLU A 67 26.78 3.30 -21.03
CA GLU A 67 26.18 2.07 -20.50
C GLU A 67 26.50 0.84 -21.37
N ARG A 68 26.60 0.98 -22.70
CA ARG A 68 26.98 -0.15 -23.56
C ARG A 68 28.46 -0.51 -23.41
N ASP A 69 29.31 0.50 -23.31
CA ASP A 69 30.73 0.33 -23.14
C ASP A 69 31.06 -0.29 -21.77
N SER A 70 30.28 0.02 -20.73
CA SER A 70 30.45 -0.59 -19.40
C SER A 70 29.99 -2.05 -19.31
N TRP A 71 29.22 -2.53 -20.29
CA TRP A 71 28.77 -3.93 -20.40
C TRP A 71 29.60 -4.75 -21.40
N ASN A 72 30.41 -4.07 -22.22
CA ASN A 72 31.46 -4.71 -23.00
C ASN A 72 32.65 -5.00 -22.06
N GLY A 73 32.56 -6.16 -21.38
CA GLY A 73 33.52 -6.63 -20.37
C GLY A 73 34.97 -6.73 -20.82
#